data_AF-A0A813LP10-F1
#
_entry.id   AF-A0A813LP10-F1
#
_cell.length_a   1.000
_cell.length_b   1.000
_cell.length_c   1.000
_cell.angle_alpha   90.00
_cell.angle_beta   90.00
_cell.angle_gamma   90.00
#
_symmetry.space_group_name_H-M   'P 1'
#
loop_
_entity.id
_entity.type
_entity.pdbx_description
1 polymer ?
#
loop_
_entity_poly.entity_id
_entity_poly.type
_entity_poly.pdbx_seq_one_letter_code
_entity_poly.pdbx_strand_id
1 'polypeptide(L)'
;MTGSVEGTDDPTKTLLQPSPRVVVAQELKLKEEDGVAQELKLEVGEDLELELALQPDEHLPHEAEAFNASVFSLLLANIVQDFTRLTIGNESKFLRASRLTISMAMVLVLMGLQAFLLVSVNNLLCKAAVKNIREIYSDYEVHMYNNHTVQLWTGFYRGIPGHFDPKEFSYLSAENRETL
;
A
#
# COMPACT_ATOMS: atom_id res chain seq x y z
N MET A 1 18.33 -54.88 35.26
CA MET A 1 18.12 -54.63 33.82
C MET A 1 17.43 -53.29 33.69
N THR A 2 18.26 -52.27 33.48
CA THR A 2 17.93 -50.85 33.36
C THR A 2 17.78 -50.52 31.87
N GLY A 3 16.66 -49.93 31.49
CA GLY A 3 16.43 -49.42 30.14
C GLY A 3 15.80 -48.04 30.21
N SER A 4 16.65 -47.00 30.20
CA SER A 4 16.30 -45.64 29.78
C SER A 4 16.10 -45.64 28.27
N VAL A 5 15.02 -45.00 27.79
CA VAL A 5 15.03 -44.36 26.47
C VAL A 5 14.33 -43.01 26.60
N GLU A 6 15.17 -42.01 26.35
CA GLU A 6 14.98 -40.57 26.32
C GLU A 6 14.90 -40.18 24.83
N GLY A 7 14.01 -39.25 24.46
CA GLY A 7 13.90 -38.79 23.08
C GLY A 7 12.57 -38.13 22.75
N THR A 8 12.39 -36.89 23.20
CA THR A 8 11.36 -35.96 22.73
C THR A 8 11.90 -35.19 21.53
N ASP A 9 11.46 -35.55 20.33
CA ASP A 9 11.73 -34.81 19.11
C ASP A 9 10.64 -33.74 18.87
N ASP A 10 11.06 -32.49 18.92
CA ASP A 10 10.27 -31.28 18.75
C ASP A 10 10.12 -30.93 17.25
N PRO A 11 8.91 -30.97 16.66
CA PRO A 11 8.71 -30.76 15.22
C PRO A 11 8.67 -29.28 14.78
N THR A 12 9.04 -28.32 15.63
CA THR A 12 8.77 -26.89 15.37
C THR A 12 9.89 -26.14 14.60
N LYS A 13 10.81 -26.82 13.92
CA LYS A 13 11.92 -26.19 13.19
C LYS A 13 11.93 -26.50 11.69
N THR A 14 10.96 -25.96 10.96
CA THR A 14 11.02 -25.87 9.49
C THR A 14 10.94 -24.41 9.05
N LEU A 15 12.11 -23.79 9.02
CA LEU A 15 12.63 -22.82 8.04
C LEU A 15 11.58 -22.05 7.20
N LEU A 16 11.28 -20.83 7.65
CA LEU A 16 10.90 -19.72 6.78
C LEU A 16 12.13 -19.32 5.94
N GLN A 17 12.20 -19.77 4.69
CA GLN A 17 13.09 -19.17 3.70
C GLN A 17 12.40 -17.91 3.15
N PRO A 18 13.05 -16.72 3.19
CA PRO A 18 12.52 -15.55 2.51
C PRO A 18 12.61 -15.73 1.00
N SER A 19 11.49 -15.49 0.33
CA SER A 19 11.35 -15.51 -1.12
C SER A 19 12.29 -14.50 -1.81
N PRO A 20 12.90 -14.81 -2.96
CA PRO A 20 13.76 -13.87 -3.68
C PRO A 20 12.91 -12.71 -4.25
N ARG A 21 13.13 -11.50 -3.72
CA ARG A 21 12.59 -10.26 -4.28
C ARG A 21 13.17 -10.05 -5.68
N VAL A 22 12.30 -10.06 -6.69
CA VAL A 22 12.61 -9.65 -8.05
C VAL A 22 12.85 -8.14 -8.04
N VAL A 23 14.10 -7.72 -8.18
CA VAL A 23 14.46 -6.30 -8.38
C VAL A 23 14.39 -6.01 -9.88
N VAL A 24 13.32 -5.33 -10.30
CA VAL A 24 13.22 -4.76 -11.66
C VAL A 24 13.93 -3.42 -11.65
N ALA A 25 15.19 -3.40 -12.09
CA ALA A 25 15.91 -2.16 -12.37
C ALA A 25 15.49 -1.67 -13.76
N GLN A 26 14.80 -0.52 -13.83
CA GLN A 26 14.52 0.17 -15.08
C GLN A 26 15.30 1.49 -15.09
N GLU A 27 16.41 1.50 -15.82
CA GLU A 27 17.16 2.73 -16.11
C GLU A 27 16.34 3.61 -17.07
N LEU A 28 15.87 4.76 -16.59
CA LEU A 28 15.30 5.80 -17.45
C LEU A 28 16.35 6.90 -17.69
N LYS A 29 16.91 6.90 -18.90
CA LYS A 29 17.70 8.01 -19.45
C LYS A 29 16.77 9.20 -19.70
N LEU A 30 16.94 10.27 -18.92
CA LEU A 30 16.37 11.58 -19.23
C LEU A 30 17.21 12.28 -20.30
N LYS A 31 16.59 12.53 -21.44
CA LYS A 31 17.10 13.37 -22.53
C LYS A 31 16.58 14.79 -22.29
N GLU A 32 17.50 15.71 -22.01
CA GLU A 32 17.23 17.14 -21.86
C GLU A 32 17.11 17.75 -23.27
N GLU A 33 15.91 18.22 -23.64
CA GLU A 33 15.73 19.08 -24.82
C GLU A 33 14.86 20.30 -24.48
N ASP A 34 15.31 21.41 -25.04
CA ASP A 34 14.92 22.79 -24.79
C ASP A 34 13.43 23.10 -24.91
N GLY A 35 12.90 23.75 -23.85
CA GLY A 35 12.13 24.99 -23.97
C GLY A 35 10.86 24.99 -24.82
N VAL A 36 9.78 24.32 -24.38
CA VAL A 36 8.39 24.69 -24.71
C VAL A 36 7.46 24.32 -23.55
N ALA A 37 6.54 25.20 -23.17
CA ALA A 37 5.54 24.98 -22.14
C ALA A 37 4.47 23.95 -22.56
N GLN A 38 4.33 22.86 -21.79
CA GLN A 38 3.18 21.93 -21.59
C GLN A 38 3.77 20.58 -21.13
N GLU A 39 3.25 19.79 -20.19
CA GLU A 39 1.90 19.56 -19.68
C GLU A 39 1.93 19.34 -18.16
N LEU A 40 0.79 19.55 -17.49
CA LEU A 40 0.52 19.01 -16.16
C LEU A 40 0.49 17.48 -16.26
N LYS A 41 1.64 16.83 -16.07
CA LYS A 41 1.70 15.37 -15.87
C LYS A 41 1.34 15.09 -14.41
N LEU A 42 0.06 14.82 -14.20
CA LEU A 42 -0.49 14.41 -12.91
C LEU A 42 -0.08 12.95 -12.69
N GLU A 43 1.15 12.72 -12.22
CA GLU A 43 1.56 11.42 -11.70
C GLU A 43 0.85 11.21 -10.36
N VAL A 44 -0.24 10.46 -10.45
CA VAL A 44 -0.93 9.84 -9.32
C VAL A 44 0.11 8.96 -8.62
N GLY A 45 0.51 9.38 -7.41
CA GLY A 45 1.46 8.63 -6.60
C GLY A 45 0.98 7.22 -6.35
N GLU A 46 1.73 6.26 -6.88
CA GLU A 46 1.97 4.99 -6.24
C GLU A 46 2.61 5.25 -4.86
N ASP A 47 2.49 4.25 -3.98
CA ASP A 47 3.13 4.17 -2.66
C ASP A 47 2.33 4.73 -1.48
N LEU A 48 1.15 4.13 -1.30
CA LEU A 48 0.57 3.87 0.01
C LEU A 48 1.48 2.88 0.79
N GLU A 49 2.65 3.31 1.24
CA GLU A 49 3.45 2.54 2.19
C GLU A 49 2.96 2.79 3.61
N LEU A 50 1.98 1.99 4.02
CA LEU A 50 1.70 1.72 5.42
C LEU A 50 2.60 0.57 5.90
N GLU A 51 3.92 0.73 5.84
CA GLU A 51 4.86 -0.25 6.39
C GLU A 51 5.27 0.17 7.81
N LEU A 52 4.47 -0.28 8.77
CA LEU A 52 4.82 -0.27 10.19
C LEU A 52 5.79 -1.43 10.47
N ALA A 53 7.03 -1.31 9.99
CA ALA A 53 8.12 -2.22 10.34
C ALA A 53 9.13 -1.48 11.23
N LEU A 54 8.91 -1.60 12.54
CA LEU A 54 9.81 -1.14 13.58
C LEU A 54 11.03 -2.09 13.62
N GLN A 55 12.04 -1.84 12.79
CA GLN A 55 13.37 -2.46 12.91
C GLN A 55 14.31 -1.51 13.66
N PRO A 56 15.07 -1.98 14.67
CA PRO A 56 15.95 -1.13 15.48
C PRO A 56 17.24 -0.74 14.72
N ASP A 57 17.42 0.57 14.62
CA ASP A 57 18.59 1.38 14.25
C ASP A 57 19.90 0.64 13.89
N GLU A 58 20.16 0.49 12.59
CA GLU A 58 21.51 0.46 12.04
C GLU A 58 21.81 1.85 11.45
N HIS A 59 22.76 2.58 12.06
CA HIS A 59 23.19 3.92 11.63
C HIS A 59 23.90 3.88 10.25
N LEU A 60 23.13 3.70 9.19
CA LEU A 60 23.55 4.10 7.85
C LEU A 60 23.47 5.64 7.75
N PRO A 61 24.46 6.30 7.12
CA PRO A 61 24.32 7.71 6.79
C PRO A 61 23.09 7.84 5.90
N HIS A 62 22.00 8.38 6.46
CA HIS A 62 20.86 8.83 5.70
C HIS A 62 21.41 9.82 4.66
N GLU A 63 21.60 9.36 3.42
CA GLU A 63 21.49 10.27 2.29
C GLU A 63 20.19 11.01 2.54
N ALA A 64 20.28 12.34 2.63
CA ALA A 64 19.10 13.17 2.75
C ALA A 64 18.29 12.90 1.50
N GLU A 65 17.38 11.92 1.57
CA GLU A 65 16.37 11.66 0.56
C GLU A 65 15.82 13.03 0.24
N ALA A 66 16.08 13.49 -0.98
CA ALA A 66 15.76 14.83 -1.40
C ALA A 66 14.30 15.00 -1.06
N PHE A 67 14.01 15.74 0.03
CA PHE A 67 12.70 15.79 0.65
C PHE A 67 11.76 16.20 -0.46
N ASN A 68 11.05 15.21 -0.99
CA ASN A 68 10.44 15.33 -2.30
C ASN A 68 9.22 16.17 -2.02
N ALA A 69 9.43 17.49 -2.09
CA ALA A 69 8.62 18.46 -1.41
C ALA A 69 7.23 18.34 -2.00
N SER A 70 6.38 17.60 -1.31
CA SER A 70 5.04 17.32 -1.78
C SER A 70 4.37 18.65 -2.04
N VAL A 71 3.51 18.72 -3.05
CA VAL A 71 2.76 19.96 -3.39
C VAL A 71 2.08 20.55 -2.13
N PHE A 72 1.71 19.68 -1.19
CA PHE A 72 1.21 20.05 0.13
C PHE A 72 2.24 20.79 1.00
N SER A 73 3.48 20.31 1.10
CA SER A 73 4.56 21.00 1.82
C SER A 73 4.89 22.37 1.23
N LEU A 74 4.87 22.50 -0.11
CA LEU A 74 5.05 23.77 -0.81
C LEU A 74 3.90 24.76 -0.50
N LEU A 75 2.66 24.27 -0.48
CA LEU A 75 1.50 25.09 -0.08
C LEU A 75 1.59 25.55 1.36
N LEU A 76 1.96 24.67 2.29
CA LEU A 76 2.18 25.04 3.69
C LEU A 76 3.28 26.09 3.83
N ALA A 77 4.41 25.93 3.13
CA ALA A 77 5.49 26.91 3.12
C ALA A 77 5.01 28.29 2.64
N ASN A 78 4.20 28.32 1.57
CA ASN A 78 3.62 29.56 1.04
C ASN A 78 2.65 30.21 2.05
N ILE A 79 1.82 29.44 2.75
CA ILE A 79 0.91 29.96 3.78
C ILE A 79 1.68 30.57 4.95
N VAL A 80 2.72 29.88 5.43
CA VAL A 80 3.58 30.38 6.51
C VAL A 80 4.29 31.67 6.07
N GLN A 81 4.80 31.71 4.84
CA GLN A 81 5.45 32.90 4.29
C GLN A 81 4.46 34.07 4.15
N ASP A 82 3.23 33.81 3.71
CA ASP A 82 2.19 34.85 3.63
C ASP A 82 1.77 35.35 5.02
N PHE A 83 1.74 34.47 6.03
CA PHE A 83 1.44 34.84 7.41
C PHE A 83 2.52 35.73 8.04
N THR A 84 3.80 35.39 7.83
CA THR A 84 4.93 36.22 8.28
C THR A 84 4.97 37.58 7.58
N ARG A 85 4.59 37.65 6.31
CA ARG A 85 4.45 38.94 5.59
C ARG A 85 3.28 39.77 6.11
N LEU A 86 2.21 39.12 6.60
CA LEU A 86 1.05 39.80 7.17
C LEU A 86 1.41 40.57 8.44
N THR A 87 2.26 40.01 9.31
CA THR A 87 2.64 40.62 10.59
C THR A 87 3.53 41.85 10.45
N ILE A 88 4.27 41.99 9.33
CA ILE A 88 5.19 43.11 9.08
C ILE A 88 4.45 44.42 8.68
N GLY A 89 3.16 44.36 8.35
CA GLY A 89 2.27 45.53 8.39
C GLY A 89 2.40 46.63 7.32
N ASN A 90 3.17 46.43 6.24
CA ASN A 90 3.59 47.55 5.37
C ASN A 90 2.84 47.74 4.03
N GLU A 91 1.71 47.07 3.77
CA GLU A 91 1.02 47.15 2.46
C GLU A 91 -0.52 47.13 2.54
N SER A 92 -1.16 47.43 1.41
CA SER A 92 -2.62 47.45 1.21
C SER A 92 -3.28 46.14 1.66
N LYS A 93 -4.10 46.23 2.71
CA LYS A 93 -4.75 45.08 3.38
C LYS A 93 -5.63 44.22 2.46
N PHE A 94 -6.23 44.82 1.42
CA PHE A 94 -7.20 44.15 0.55
C PHE A 94 -6.56 43.11 -0.39
N LEU A 95 -5.44 43.46 -1.04
CA LEU A 95 -4.67 42.55 -1.90
C LEU A 95 -4.12 41.33 -1.13
N ARG A 96 -3.80 41.52 0.16
CA ARG A 96 -3.30 40.43 1.02
C ARG A 96 -4.42 39.48 1.44
N ALA A 97 -5.59 40.02 1.78
CA ALA A 97 -6.75 39.21 2.15
C ALA A 97 -7.23 38.32 0.99
N SER A 98 -7.24 38.84 -0.24
CA SER A 98 -7.60 38.02 -1.42
C SER A 98 -6.59 36.90 -1.66
N ARG A 99 -5.27 37.17 -1.55
CA ARG A 99 -4.24 36.13 -1.68
C ARG A 99 -4.40 35.03 -0.64
N LEU A 100 -4.58 35.37 0.64
CA LEU A 100 -4.83 34.39 1.70
C LEU A 100 -6.09 33.56 1.45
N THR A 101 -7.15 34.20 0.96
CA THR A 101 -8.41 33.51 0.66
C THR A 101 -8.24 32.52 -0.49
N ILE A 102 -7.51 32.90 -1.54
CA ILE A 102 -7.21 32.02 -2.68
C ILE A 102 -6.34 30.84 -2.22
N SER A 103 -5.27 31.10 -1.45
CA SER A 103 -4.40 30.04 -0.91
C SER A 103 -5.18 29.07 -0.02
N MET A 104 -6.05 29.57 0.86
CA MET A 104 -6.91 28.74 1.71
C MET A 104 -7.91 27.92 0.89
N ALA A 105 -8.56 28.53 -0.10
CA ALA A 105 -9.47 27.83 -1.01
C ALA A 105 -8.75 26.71 -1.78
N MET A 106 -7.52 26.95 -2.23
CA MET A 106 -6.70 25.95 -2.92
C MET A 106 -6.40 24.74 -2.02
N VAL A 107 -6.05 24.97 -0.75
CA VAL A 107 -5.83 23.88 0.22
C VAL A 107 -7.09 23.06 0.43
N LEU A 108 -8.25 23.71 0.61
CA LEU A 108 -9.52 23.01 0.80
C LEU A 108 -9.90 22.16 -0.43
N VAL A 109 -9.68 22.68 -1.63
CA VAL A 109 -9.92 21.94 -2.88
C VAL A 109 -9.02 20.71 -2.97
N LEU A 110 -7.72 20.86 -2.68
CA LEU A 110 -6.78 19.74 -2.72
C LEU A 110 -7.10 18.68 -1.68
N MET A 111 -7.48 19.09 -0.46
CA MET A 111 -7.91 18.16 0.59
C MET A 111 -9.20 17.41 0.18
N GLY A 112 -10.16 18.12 -0.42
CA GLY A 112 -11.38 17.51 -0.96
C GLY A 112 -11.09 16.52 -2.08
N LEU A 113 -10.19 16.87 -3.00
CA LEU A 113 -9.76 15.98 -4.09
C LEU A 113 -9.05 14.73 -3.56
N GLN A 114 -8.14 14.88 -2.60
CA GLN A 114 -7.47 13.75 -1.96
C GLN A 114 -8.45 12.80 -1.29
N ALA A 115 -9.39 13.35 -0.50
CA ALA A 115 -10.43 12.54 0.14
C ALA A 115 -11.32 11.83 -0.89
N PHE A 116 -11.71 12.53 -1.96
CA PHE A 116 -12.49 11.96 -3.06
C PHE A 116 -11.75 10.81 -3.76
N LEU A 117 -10.47 10.99 -4.06
CA LEU A 117 -9.65 9.95 -4.68
C LEU A 117 -9.51 8.73 -3.77
N LEU A 118 -9.25 8.93 -2.48
CA LEU A 118 -9.13 7.83 -1.51
C LEU A 118 -10.44 7.04 -1.41
N VAL A 119 -11.58 7.73 -1.32
CA VAL A 119 -12.90 7.08 -1.31
C VAL A 119 -13.16 6.33 -2.62
N SER A 120 -12.77 6.90 -3.76
CA SER A 120 -12.95 6.27 -5.07
C SER A 120 -12.09 5.02 -5.22
N VAL A 121 -10.81 5.08 -4.85
CA VAL A 121 -9.89 3.94 -4.85
C VAL A 121 -10.42 2.82 -3.94
N ASN A 122 -10.81 3.15 -2.71
CA ASN A 122 -11.33 2.15 -1.79
C ASN A 122 -12.61 1.47 -2.32
N ASN A 123 -13.51 2.24 -2.93
CA ASN A 123 -14.76 1.70 -3.45
C ASN A 123 -14.60 0.91 -4.74
N LEU A 124 -13.72 1.33 -5.65
CA LEU A 124 -13.58 0.72 -6.96
C LEU A 124 -12.54 -0.40 -6.97
N LEU A 125 -11.36 -0.15 -6.39
CA LEU A 125 -10.24 -1.08 -6.44
C LEU A 125 -10.31 -2.07 -5.28
N CYS A 126 -10.36 -1.60 -4.03
CA CYS A 126 -10.27 -2.51 -2.88
C CYS A 126 -11.45 -3.47 -2.79
N LYS A 127 -12.69 -3.01 -3.03
CA LYS A 127 -13.86 -3.90 -3.00
C LYS A 127 -13.81 -4.96 -4.09
N ALA A 128 -13.41 -4.60 -5.30
CA ALA A 128 -13.29 -5.55 -6.41
C ALA A 128 -12.17 -6.56 -6.16
N ALA A 129 -10.99 -6.10 -5.73
CA ALA A 129 -9.85 -6.95 -5.42
C ALA A 129 -10.16 -7.92 -4.26
N VAL A 130 -10.74 -7.43 -3.16
CA VAL A 130 -11.13 -8.27 -2.02
C VAL A 130 -12.19 -9.30 -2.42
N LYS A 131 -13.14 -8.93 -3.28
CA LYS A 131 -14.14 -9.88 -3.78
C LYS A 131 -13.46 -10.99 -4.61
N ASN A 132 -12.59 -10.63 -5.54
CA ASN A 132 -11.87 -11.58 -6.38
C ASN A 132 -11.03 -12.56 -5.54
N ILE A 133 -10.24 -12.05 -4.58
CA ILE A 133 -9.44 -12.89 -3.69
C ILE A 133 -10.32 -13.83 -2.86
N ARG A 134 -11.49 -13.37 -2.39
CA ARG A 134 -12.44 -14.22 -1.66
C ARG A 134 -13.05 -15.32 -2.52
N GLU A 135 -13.31 -15.07 -3.80
CA GLU A 135 -13.79 -16.08 -4.75
C GLU A 135 -12.71 -17.16 -4.97
N ILE A 136 -11.47 -16.75 -5.27
CA ILE A 136 -10.33 -17.67 -5.46
C ILE A 136 -10.10 -18.52 -4.20
N TYR A 137 -10.12 -17.90 -3.03
CA TYR A 137 -9.93 -18.60 -1.75
C TYR A 137 -11.09 -19.56 -1.43
N SER A 138 -12.32 -19.16 -1.75
CA SER A 138 -13.50 -20.02 -1.59
C SER A 138 -13.40 -21.27 -2.47
N ASP A 139 -12.99 -21.13 -3.73
CA ASP A 139 -12.80 -22.26 -4.65
C ASP A 139 -11.66 -23.17 -4.20
N TYR A 140 -10.57 -22.58 -3.70
CA TYR A 140 -9.48 -23.31 -3.08
C TYR A 140 -9.95 -24.15 -1.89
N GLU A 141 -10.73 -23.58 -0.97
CA GLU A 141 -11.22 -24.34 0.19
C GLU A 141 -12.21 -25.45 -0.21
N VAL A 142 -13.05 -25.25 -1.23
CA VAL A 142 -13.91 -26.32 -1.74
C VAL A 142 -13.09 -27.50 -2.26
N HIS A 143 -11.99 -27.21 -2.98
CA HIS A 143 -11.10 -28.23 -3.52
C HIS A 143 -10.32 -28.97 -2.42
N MET A 144 -9.69 -28.24 -1.50
CA MET A 144 -8.83 -28.82 -0.45
C MET A 144 -9.58 -29.65 0.60
N TYR A 145 -10.87 -29.37 0.79
CA TYR A 145 -11.70 -30.08 1.78
C TYR A 145 -12.61 -31.13 1.14
N ASN A 146 -12.46 -31.45 -0.16
CA ASN A 146 -13.25 -32.47 -0.83
C ASN A 146 -14.78 -32.27 -0.63
N ASN A 147 -15.28 -31.05 -0.79
CA ASN A 147 -16.65 -30.61 -0.50
C ASN A 147 -17.09 -30.65 0.99
N HIS A 148 -16.20 -30.90 1.94
CA HIS A 148 -16.46 -30.72 3.38
C HIS A 148 -16.35 -29.24 3.79
N THR A 149 -17.21 -28.41 3.20
CA THR A 149 -17.28 -26.97 3.46
C THR A 149 -18.67 -26.56 3.94
N VAL A 150 -18.74 -25.42 4.63
CA VAL A 150 -19.98 -24.77 5.05
C VAL A 150 -20.10 -23.45 4.31
N GLN A 151 -21.25 -23.20 3.69
CA GLN A 151 -21.53 -21.92 3.05
C GLN A 151 -21.86 -20.87 4.12
N LEU A 152 -21.17 -19.73 4.10
CA LEU A 152 -21.47 -18.59 4.94
C LEU A 152 -22.67 -17.80 4.39
N TRP A 153 -23.26 -16.96 5.22
CA TRP A 153 -24.32 -16.01 4.82
C TRP A 153 -23.88 -15.04 3.70
N THR A 154 -22.57 -14.86 3.53
CA THR A 154 -21.95 -14.07 2.46
C THR A 154 -21.92 -14.80 1.11
N GLY A 155 -22.27 -16.08 1.06
CA GLY A 155 -22.24 -16.92 -0.14
C GLY A 155 -20.93 -17.66 -0.39
N PHE A 156 -19.86 -17.34 0.35
CA PHE A 156 -18.55 -18.01 0.25
C PHE A 156 -18.50 -19.29 1.07
N TYR A 157 -17.71 -20.26 0.63
CA TYR A 157 -17.52 -21.53 1.32
C TYR A 157 -16.38 -21.45 2.32
N ARG A 158 -16.51 -22.17 3.44
CA ARG A 158 -15.45 -22.33 4.43
C ARG A 158 -15.19 -23.78 4.82
N GLY A 159 -13.93 -24.19 4.84
CA GLY A 159 -13.51 -25.54 5.22
C GLY A 159 -13.89 -25.92 6.65
N ILE A 160 -14.32 -27.17 6.86
CA ILE A 160 -14.61 -27.72 8.19
C ILE A 160 -13.30 -28.25 8.81
N PRO A 161 -12.92 -27.83 10.03
CA PRO A 161 -11.70 -28.31 10.69
C PRO A 161 -11.64 -29.84 10.75
N GLY A 162 -10.49 -30.41 10.41
CA GLY A 162 -10.24 -31.87 10.44
C GLY A 162 -10.44 -32.60 9.10
N HIS A 163 -10.99 -31.94 8.08
CA HIS A 163 -11.16 -32.50 6.72
C HIS A 163 -10.19 -31.90 5.69
N PHE A 164 -9.11 -31.26 6.15
CA PHE A 164 -8.12 -30.67 5.26
C PHE A 164 -7.17 -31.73 4.72
N ASP A 165 -7.20 -31.96 3.41
CA ASP A 165 -6.36 -32.96 2.74
C ASP A 165 -5.26 -32.27 1.92
N PRO A 166 -4.01 -32.15 2.44
CA PRO A 166 -2.93 -31.45 1.73
C PRO A 166 -2.54 -32.11 0.39
N LYS A 167 -2.92 -33.38 0.18
CA LYS A 167 -2.66 -34.12 -1.06
C LYS A 167 -3.47 -33.59 -2.24
N GLU A 168 -4.65 -33.02 -1.99
CA GLU A 168 -5.51 -32.47 -3.04
C GLU A 168 -4.85 -31.30 -3.77
N PHE A 169 -3.91 -30.60 -3.12
CA PHE A 169 -3.15 -29.52 -3.75
C PHE A 169 -2.43 -29.94 -5.04
N SER A 170 -2.06 -31.22 -5.17
CA SER A 170 -1.40 -31.75 -6.35
C SER A 170 -2.31 -31.84 -7.59
N TYR A 171 -3.63 -31.90 -7.39
CA TYR A 171 -4.63 -31.97 -8.45
C TYR A 171 -5.15 -30.60 -8.89
N LEU A 172 -4.73 -29.53 -8.21
CA LEU A 172 -5.09 -28.17 -8.56
C LEU A 172 -4.47 -27.78 -9.92
N SER A 173 -5.20 -27.02 -10.73
CA SER A 173 -4.69 -26.50 -12.01
C SER A 173 -3.42 -25.67 -11.77
N ALA A 174 -2.52 -25.61 -12.76
CA ALA A 174 -1.29 -24.82 -12.63
C ALA A 174 -1.61 -23.32 -12.42
N GLU A 175 -2.63 -22.81 -13.11
CA GLU A 175 -3.11 -21.43 -12.99
C GLU A 175 -3.56 -21.08 -11.56
N ASN A 176 -4.30 -21.97 -10.89
CA ASN A 176 -4.74 -21.74 -9.52
C ASN A 176 -3.60 -21.91 -8.50
N ARG A 177 -2.56 -22.68 -8.84
CA ARG A 177 -1.36 -22.84 -7.98
C ARG A 177 -0.43 -21.63 -8.02
N GLU A 178 -0.39 -20.90 -9.14
CA GLU A 178 0.46 -19.71 -9.30
C GLU A 178 -0.19 -18.45 -8.71
N THR A 179 -1.50 -18.46 -8.52
CA THR A 179 -2.28 -17.32 -7.99
C THR A 179 -2.51 -17.35 -6.48
N LEU A 180 -2.22 -18.49 -5.83
CA LEU A 180 -2.28 -18.69 -4.37
C LEU A 180 -0.91 -18.48 -3.72
#